data_AF-A0A1Q3QC61-F1
#
_entry.id   AF-A0A1Q3QC61-F1
#
_cell.length_a   1.000
_cell.length_b   1.000
_cell.length_c   1.000
_cell.angle_alpha   90.00
_cell.angle_beta   90.00
_cell.angle_gamma   90.00
#
_symmetry.space_group_name_H-M   'P 1'
#
loop_
_entity.id
_entity.type
_entity.pdbx_description
1 polymer ?
#
loop_
_entity_poly.entity_id
_entity_poly.type
_entity_poly.pdbx_seq_one_letter_code
_entity_poly.pdbx_strand_id
1 'polypeptide(L)'
;MNMADYEKRKMEYIQKEAGLTKEEADRYFPLYNDLSKKKFELHKQHRDKVEEMKQNNKNMSNEEYRQLLENDVDVKLKEAELDKQYSEKMEKILSPEKLYRAQQAERKFMQQEVMKFRGN
;
A
#
# COMPACT_ATOMS: atom_id res chain seq x y z
N MET A 1 12.50 -12.64 -6.77
CA MET A 1 11.03 -12.62 -6.95
C MET A 1 10.74 -11.86 -8.24
N ASN A 2 10.03 -12.44 -9.20
CA ASN A 2 9.56 -11.68 -10.36
C ASN A 2 8.39 -10.80 -9.92
N MET A 3 8.55 -9.47 -9.94
CA MET A 3 7.52 -8.53 -9.48
C MET A 3 6.27 -8.60 -10.35
N ALA A 4 6.40 -8.89 -11.64
CA ALA A 4 5.25 -9.02 -12.54
C ALA A 4 4.41 -10.26 -12.16
N ASP A 5 5.05 -11.38 -11.85
CA ASP A 5 4.36 -12.60 -11.42
C ASP A 5 3.70 -12.44 -10.05
N TYR A 6 4.32 -11.66 -9.15
CA TYR A 6 3.75 -11.31 -7.85
C TYR A 6 2.48 -10.48 -8.00
N GLU A 7 2.54 -9.38 -8.75
CA GLU A 7 1.41 -8.49 -8.99
C GLU A 7 0.26 -9.23 -9.68
N LYS A 8 0.57 -10.06 -10.68
CA LYS A 8 -0.44 -10.89 -11.36
C LYS A 8 -1.15 -11.83 -10.39
N ARG A 9 -0.42 -12.61 -9.58
CA ARG A 9 -1.03 -13.52 -8.59
C ARG A 9 -1.87 -12.77 -7.56
N LYS A 10 -1.41 -11.59 -7.14
CA LYS A 10 -2.14 -10.73 -6.19
C LYS A 10 -3.48 -10.28 -6.79
N MET A 11 -3.47 -9.78 -8.03
CA MET A 11 -4.68 -9.35 -8.73
C MET A 11 -5.67 -10.51 -8.92
N GLU A 12 -5.19 -11.67 -9.39
CA GLU A 12 -6.02 -12.87 -9.56
C GLU A 12 -6.64 -13.34 -8.23
N TYR A 13 -5.86 -13.29 -7.14
CA TYR A 13 -6.35 -13.65 -5.80
C TYR A 13 -7.43 -12.68 -5.31
N ILE A 14 -7.19 -11.37 -5.43
CA ILE A 14 -8.16 -10.33 -5.04
C ILE A 14 -9.45 -10.46 -5.85
N GLN A 15 -9.35 -10.61 -7.17
CA GLN A 15 -10.51 -10.75 -8.05
C GLN A 15 -11.37 -11.94 -7.65
N LYS A 16 -10.74 -13.08 -7.36
CA LYS A 16 -11.42 -14.32 -6.96
C LYS A 16 -12.09 -14.20 -5.59
N GLU A 17 -11.37 -13.76 -4.56
CA GLU A 17 -11.89 -13.71 -3.19
C GLU A 17 -12.94 -12.61 -3.00
N ALA A 18 -12.83 -11.50 -3.72
CA ALA A 18 -13.83 -10.43 -3.72
C ALA A 18 -15.02 -10.70 -4.64
N GLY A 19 -14.96 -11.73 -5.49
CA GLY A 19 -16.03 -12.08 -6.42
C GLY A 19 -16.28 -10.99 -7.46
N LEU A 20 -15.21 -10.37 -7.98
CA LEU A 20 -15.33 -9.31 -8.98
C LEU A 20 -15.56 -9.91 -10.36
N THR A 21 -16.51 -9.36 -11.12
CA THR A 21 -16.64 -9.69 -12.55
C THR A 21 -15.44 -9.15 -13.31
N LYS A 22 -15.30 -9.56 -14.59
CA LYS A 22 -14.21 -9.05 -15.42
C LYS A 22 -14.33 -7.54 -15.63
N GLU A 23 -15.54 -7.04 -15.85
CA GLU A 23 -15.81 -5.61 -16.06
C GLU A 23 -15.53 -4.79 -14.80
N GLU A 24 -15.88 -5.34 -13.62
CA GLU A 24 -15.58 -4.74 -12.32
C GLU A 24 -14.06 -4.70 -12.07
N ALA A 25 -13.37 -5.81 -12.33
CA ALA A 25 -11.92 -5.93 -12.18
C ALA A 25 -11.16 -4.95 -13.10
N ASP A 26 -11.55 -4.86 -14.37
CA ASP A 26 -10.96 -3.98 -15.37
C ASP A 26 -11.07 -2.49 -14.99
N ARG A 27 -12.09 -2.13 -14.20
CA ARG A 27 -12.27 -0.76 -13.67
C ARG A 27 -11.60 -0.55 -12.31
N TYR A 28 -11.61 -1.56 -11.46
CA TYR A 28 -11.08 -1.49 -10.10
C TYR A 28 -9.55 -1.47 -10.07
N PHE A 29 -8.89 -2.41 -10.79
CA PHE A 29 -7.45 -2.58 -10.70
C PHE A 29 -6.63 -1.37 -11.16
N PRO A 30 -7.02 -0.57 -12.17
CA PRO A 30 -6.33 0.67 -12.49
C PRO A 30 -6.26 1.66 -11.31
N LEU A 31 -7.36 1.84 -10.57
CA LEU A 31 -7.37 2.70 -9.38
C LEU A 31 -6.56 2.12 -8.23
N TYR A 32 -6.67 0.80 -8.02
CA TYR A 32 -5.89 0.10 -7.00
C TYR A 32 -4.38 0.20 -7.27
N ASN A 33 -3.94 -0.03 -8.51
CA ASN A 33 -2.54 0.05 -8.90
C ASN A 33 -1.99 1.47 -8.75
N ASP A 34 -2.78 2.49 -9.11
CA ASP A 34 -2.39 3.90 -8.93
C ASP A 34 -2.26 4.26 -7.43
N LEU A 35 -3.21 3.84 -6.58
CA LEU A 35 -3.09 3.99 -5.13
C LEU A 35 -1.84 3.31 -4.58
N SER A 36 -1.62 2.04 -4.98
CA SER A 36 -0.47 1.25 -4.55
C SER A 36 0.85 1.93 -4.94
N LYS A 37 0.94 2.48 -6.16
CA LYS A 37 2.09 3.24 -6.63
C LYS A 37 2.32 4.51 -5.81
N LYS A 38 1.27 5.30 -5.54
CA LYS A 38 1.37 6.53 -4.74
C LYS A 38 1.82 6.25 -3.31
N LYS A 39 1.27 5.21 -2.67
CA LYS A 39 1.73 4.77 -1.35
C LYS A 39 3.18 4.32 -1.38
N PHE A 40 3.57 3.54 -2.39
CA PHE A 40 4.96 3.11 -2.55
C PHE A 40 5.92 4.30 -2.68
N GLU A 41 5.60 5.29 -3.53
CA GLU A 41 6.41 6.50 -3.69
C GLU A 41 6.48 7.32 -2.40
N LEU A 42 5.36 7.49 -1.68
CA LEU A 42 5.31 8.16 -0.39
C LEU A 42 6.23 7.50 0.64
N HIS A 43 6.14 6.17 0.79
CA HIS A 43 7.01 5.44 1.72
C HIS A 43 8.47 5.41 1.27
N LYS A 44 8.72 5.39 -0.04
CA LYS A 44 10.08 5.46 -0.58
C LYS A 44 10.72 6.80 -0.22
N GLN A 45 10.05 7.92 -0.51
CA GLN A 45 10.52 9.26 -0.15
C GLN A 45 10.78 9.39 1.35
N HIS A 46 9.91 8.81 2.17
CA HIS A 46 10.10 8.77 3.60
C HIS A 46 11.37 8.01 3.99
N ARG A 47 11.56 6.78 3.48
CA ARG A 47 12.76 5.98 3.76
C ARG A 47 14.04 6.71 3.32
N ASP A 48 14.05 7.25 2.12
CA ASP A 48 15.20 7.96 1.57
C ASP A 48 15.59 9.16 2.46
N LYS A 49 14.60 9.94 2.93
CA LYS A 49 14.82 11.07 3.86
C LYS A 49 15.37 10.62 5.22
N VAL A 50 14.82 9.54 5.78
CA VAL A 50 15.28 8.99 7.06
C VAL A 50 16.71 8.46 6.95
N GLU A 51 17.05 7.79 5.85
CA GLU A 51 18.39 7.28 5.59
C GLU A 51 19.39 8.43 5.42
N GLU A 52 19.05 9.47 4.66
CA GLU A 52 19.87 10.67 4.49
C GLU A 52 20.20 11.34 5.83
N MET A 53 19.20 11.55 6.69
CA MET A 53 19.40 12.14 8.03
C MET A 53 20.34 11.29 8.90
N LYS A 54 20.20 9.96 8.86
CA LYS A 54 21.05 9.04 9.63
C LYS A 54 22.48 8.98 9.11
N GLN A 55 22.67 9.05 7.79
CA GLN A 55 24.00 9.02 7.17
C GLN A 55 24.76 10.33 7.40
N ASN A 56 24.07 11.46 7.30
CA ASN A 56 24.68 12.78 7.44
C ASN A 56 24.95 13.18 8.90
N ASN A 57 24.30 12.55 9.88
CA ASN A 57 24.46 12.93 11.28
C ASN A 57 24.61 11.73 12.23
N LYS A 58 25.86 11.39 12.58
CA LYS A 58 26.17 10.30 13.52
C LYS A 58 25.66 10.56 14.95
N ASN A 59 25.50 11.84 15.32
CA ASN A 59 24.97 12.26 16.61
C ASN A 59 23.78 13.20 16.39
N MET A 60 22.61 12.62 16.13
CA MET A 60 21.38 13.39 15.95
C MET A 60 21.01 14.12 17.25
N SER A 61 20.59 15.38 17.11
CA SER A 61 20.03 16.18 18.19
C SER A 61 18.58 15.78 18.49
N ASN A 62 18.08 16.16 19.67
CA ASN A 62 16.67 15.94 20.04
C ASN A 62 15.69 16.59 19.05
N GLU A 63 16.09 17.68 18.39
CA GLU A 63 15.24 18.35 17.39
C GLU A 63 15.15 17.54 16.09
N GLU A 64 16.25 16.94 15.64
CA GLU A 64 16.24 16.07 14.46
C GLU A 64 15.45 14.77 14.73
N TYR A 65 15.53 14.23 15.96
CA TYR A 65 14.65 13.13 16.36
C TYR A 65 13.17 13.53 16.35
N ARG A 66 12.84 14.75 16.82
CA ARG A 66 11.47 15.27 16.73
C ARG A 66 11.00 15.34 15.27
N GLN A 67 11.83 15.85 14.37
CA GLN A 67 11.52 15.90 12.95
C GLN A 67 11.31 14.52 12.34
N LEU A 68 12.10 13.50 12.71
CA LEU A 68 11.87 12.13 12.28
C LEU A 68 10.50 11.62 12.72
N LEU A 69 10.15 11.82 13.99
CA LEU A 69 8.85 11.40 14.54
C LEU A 69 7.68 12.15 13.89
N GLU A 70 7.83 13.44 13.60
CA GLU A 70 6.83 14.22 12.87
C GLU A 70 6.67 13.72 11.43
N ASN A 71 7.76 13.44 10.71
CA ASN A 71 7.70 12.87 9.36
C ASN A 71 6.97 11.51 9.34
N ASP A 72 7.21 10.66 10.34
CA ASP A 72 6.51 9.37 10.50
C ASP A 72 4.98 9.56 10.62
N VAL A 73 4.55 10.56 11.37
CA VAL A 73 3.13 10.89 11.55
C VAL A 73 2.55 11.47 10.26
N ASP A 74 3.25 12.41 9.62
CA ASP A 74 2.81 13.05 8.37
C ASP A 74 2.61 12.04 7.25
N VAL A 75 3.48 11.05 7.14
CA VAL A 75 3.34 9.97 6.14
C VAL A 75 2.07 9.16 6.39
N LYS A 76 1.76 8.83 7.64
CA LYS A 76 0.52 8.11 7.98
C LYS A 76 -0.72 8.94 7.66
N LEU A 77 -0.68 10.25 7.90
CA LEU A 77 -1.78 11.16 7.56
C LEU A 77 -2.01 11.23 6.05
N LYS A 78 -0.94 11.41 5.27
CA LYS A 78 -0.99 11.42 3.80
C LYS A 78 -1.49 10.09 3.24
N GLU A 79 -1.06 8.97 3.82
CA GLU A 79 -1.55 7.65 3.43
C GLU A 79 -3.05 7.50 3.69
N ALA A 80 -3.53 7.93 4.87
CA ALA A 80 -4.95 7.88 5.21
C ALA A 80 -5.80 8.81 4.31
N GLU A 81 -5.26 9.96 3.93
CA GLU A 81 -5.90 10.87 2.98
C GLU A 81 -6.01 10.22 1.58
N LEU A 82 -4.95 9.58 1.10
CA LEU A 82 -4.99 8.81 -0.14
C LEU A 82 -6.03 7.70 -0.06
N ASP A 83 -6.09 6.94 1.03
CA ASP A 83 -7.08 5.88 1.21
C ASP A 83 -8.51 6.42 1.13
N LYS A 84 -8.79 7.55 1.78
CA LYS A 84 -10.11 8.19 1.72
C LYS A 84 -10.46 8.66 0.30
N GLN A 85 -9.52 9.28 -0.40
CA GLN A 85 -9.76 9.76 -1.76
C GLN A 85 -10.04 8.62 -2.75
N TYR A 86 -9.39 7.46 -2.57
CA TYR A 86 -9.59 6.31 -3.45
C TYR A 86 -10.79 5.46 -3.05
N SER A 87 -11.15 5.38 -1.76
CA SER A 87 -12.37 4.67 -1.34
C SER A 87 -13.60 5.27 -2.00
N GLU A 88 -13.73 6.60 -1.99
CA GLU A 88 -14.84 7.32 -2.65
C GLU A 88 -14.92 7.07 -4.17
N LYS A 89 -13.77 6.82 -4.83
CA LYS A 89 -13.72 6.48 -6.26
C LYS A 89 -14.06 5.02 -6.51
N MET A 90 -13.59 4.12 -5.65
CA MET A 90 -13.81 2.69 -5.77
C MET A 90 -15.25 2.29 -5.41
N GLU A 91 -15.91 2.98 -4.49
CA GLU A 91 -17.33 2.78 -4.16
C GLU A 91 -18.28 3.09 -5.33
N LYS A 92 -17.84 3.88 -6.32
CA LYS A 92 -18.60 4.11 -7.57
C LYS A 92 -18.50 2.94 -8.55
N ILE A 93 -17.57 2.01 -8.31
CA ILE A 93 -17.29 0.87 -9.20
C ILE A 93 -17.77 -0.43 -8.56
N LEU A 94 -17.53 -0.59 -7.25
CA LEU A 94 -17.86 -1.79 -6.49
C LEU A 94 -18.83 -1.47 -5.35
N SER A 95 -19.66 -2.44 -4.98
CA SER A 95 -20.41 -2.35 -3.74
C SER A 95 -19.46 -2.30 -2.52
N PRO A 96 -19.87 -1.67 -1.41
CA PRO A 96 -19.06 -1.62 -0.19
C PRO A 96 -18.62 -3.01 0.31
N GLU A 97 -19.47 -4.01 0.14
CA GLU A 97 -19.15 -5.41 0.50
C GLU A 97 -18.00 -5.96 -0.35
N LYS A 98 -18.05 -5.80 -1.68
CA LYS A 98 -16.98 -6.26 -2.57
C LYS A 98 -15.68 -5.51 -2.33
N LEU A 99 -15.76 -4.20 -2.08
CA LEU A 99 -14.60 -3.38 -1.75
C LEU A 99 -13.92 -3.85 -0.45
N TYR A 100 -14.72 -4.11 0.60
CA TYR A 100 -14.21 -4.66 1.84
C TYR A 100 -13.54 -6.02 1.63
N ARG A 101 -14.18 -6.93 0.89
CA ARG A 101 -13.60 -8.25 0.58
C ARG A 101 -12.29 -8.14 -0.21
N ALA A 102 -12.21 -7.22 -1.17
CA ALA A 102 -10.98 -6.98 -1.93
C ALA A 102 -9.82 -6.53 -1.02
N GLN A 103 -10.08 -5.62 -0.08
CA GLN A 103 -9.09 -5.19 0.91
C GLN A 103 -8.66 -6.32 1.86
N GLN A 104 -9.60 -7.16 2.31
CA GLN A 104 -9.24 -8.33 3.14
C GLN A 104 -8.43 -9.36 2.35
N ALA A 105 -8.78 -9.60 1.09
CA ALA A 105 -8.06 -10.51 0.22
C ALA A 105 -6.62 -10.06 -0.01
N GLU A 106 -6.40 -8.77 -0.25
CA GLU A 106 -5.05 -8.20 -0.35
C GLU A 106 -4.25 -8.44 0.94
N ARG A 107 -4.78 -8.07 2.11
CA ARG A 107 -4.09 -8.24 3.40
C ARG A 107 -3.70 -9.70 3.65
N LYS A 108 -4.62 -10.62 3.37
CA LYS A 108 -4.41 -12.07 3.50
C LYS A 108 -3.33 -12.56 2.54
N PHE A 109 -3.35 -12.11 1.29
CA PHE A 109 -2.32 -12.44 0.30
C PHE A 109 -0.94 -11.96 0.76
N MET A 110 -0.83 -10.69 1.19
CA MET A 110 0.40 -10.11 1.70
C MET A 110 0.94 -10.90 2.90
N GLN A 111 0.07 -11.25 3.87
CA GLN A 111 0.45 -12.03 5.05
C GLN A 111 0.97 -13.42 4.65
N GLN A 112 0.28 -14.11 3.75
CA GLN A 112 0.69 -15.42 3.26
C GLN A 112 2.03 -15.37 2.55
N GLU A 113 2.26 -14.36 1.70
CA GLU A 113 3.53 -14.20 1.01
C GLU A 113 4.66 -13.95 2.02
N VAL A 114 4.46 -13.05 3.00
CA VAL A 114 5.45 -12.82 4.08
C VAL A 114 5.76 -14.11 4.86
N MET A 115 4.76 -14.93 5.19
CA MET A 115 4.97 -16.21 5.86
C MET A 115 5.81 -17.18 5.02
N LYS A 116 5.55 -17.27 3.70
CA LYS A 116 6.37 -18.10 2.79
C LYS A 116 7.82 -17.62 2.70
N PHE A 117 8.05 -16.30 2.76
CA PHE A 117 9.41 -15.75 2.77
C PHE A 117 10.17 -16.03 4.07
N ARG A 118 9.47 -16.10 5.21
CA ARG A 118 10.08 -16.34 6.52
C ARG A 118 10.29 -17.83 6.84
N GLY A 119 9.54 -18.72 6.19
CA GLY A 119 9.63 -20.18 6.36
C GLY A 119 10.62 -20.86 5.42
N ASN A 120 11.28 -20.11 4.53
CA ASN A 120 12.36 -20.55 3.65
C ASN A 120 13.71 -20.04 4.14
#